data_AF-A0A952LHW9-F1
#
_entry.id   AF-A0A952LHW9-F1
#
_cell.length_a   1.000
_cell.length_b   1.000
_cell.length_c   1.000
_cell.angle_alpha   90.00
_cell.angle_beta   90.00
_cell.angle_gamma   90.00
#
_symmetry.space_group_name_H-M   'P 1'
#
loop_
_entity.id
_entity.type
_entity.pdbx_description
1 polymer ?
#
loop_
_entity_poly.entity_id
_entity_poly.type
_entity_poly.pdbx_seq_one_letter_code
_entity_poly.pdbx_strand_id
1 'polypeptide(L)'
;IYDTMNYIKPDVVTICMGQAASMGAFLLSAGAKGKRYSLPNARIMIHQPLGGFQGQATDIEIHAREILRLKRMLNEYLAKHTGQPIEKIEADTERDFFMSAEEAKEYGLIDKVIYKRGEK
;
A
#
# COMPACT_ATOMS: atom_id res chain seq x y z
N ILE A 1 -10.27 4.31 7.00
CA ILE A 1 -9.73 5.25 5.98
C ILE A 1 -9.92 4.67 4.59
N TYR A 2 -9.28 3.54 4.27
CA TYR A 2 -9.38 2.87 2.96
C TYR A 2 -10.83 2.72 2.45
N ASP A 3 -11.71 2.11 3.25
CA ASP A 3 -13.09 1.90 2.83
C ASP A 3 -13.83 3.22 2.57
N THR A 4 -13.62 4.22 3.42
CA THR A 4 -14.20 5.56 3.23
C THR A 4 -13.75 6.18 1.93
N MET A 5 -12.46 6.06 1.56
CA MET A 5 -11.95 6.57 0.28
C MET A 5 -12.66 5.96 -0.92
N ASN A 6 -13.11 4.70 -0.80
CA ASN A 6 -13.81 3.96 -1.85
C ASN A 6 -15.35 4.08 -1.76
N TYR A 7 -15.89 4.47 -0.60
CA TYR A 7 -17.32 4.55 -0.34
C TYR A 7 -17.93 5.90 -0.75
N ILE A 8 -17.17 6.98 -0.58
CA ILE A 8 -17.66 8.33 -0.88
C ILE A 8 -17.72 8.59 -2.39
N LYS A 9 -18.63 9.48 -2.80
CA LYS A 9 -18.78 9.87 -4.21
C LYS A 9 -17.57 10.61 -4.81
N PRO A 10 -16.90 11.53 -4.10
CA PRO A 10 -15.75 12.25 -4.67
C PRO A 10 -14.54 11.34 -4.84
N ASP A 11 -13.82 11.51 -5.96
CA ASP A 11 -12.52 10.87 -6.14
C ASP A 11 -11.52 11.35 -5.09
N VAL A 12 -10.86 10.41 -4.41
CA VAL A 12 -9.79 10.73 -3.48
C VAL A 12 -8.45 10.77 -4.22
N VAL A 13 -7.85 11.96 -4.25
CA VAL A 13 -6.49 12.19 -4.72
C VAL A 13 -5.52 11.86 -3.58
N THR A 14 -4.49 11.05 -3.86
CA THR A 14 -3.43 10.75 -2.89
C THR A 14 -2.10 11.34 -3.36
N ILE A 15 -1.35 11.95 -2.45
CA ILE A 15 -0.05 12.56 -2.74
C ILE A 15 0.92 12.17 -1.64
N CYS A 16 1.98 11.44 -1.99
CA CYS A 16 3.08 11.16 -1.09
C CYS A 16 4.04 12.36 -1.04
N MET A 17 4.23 12.91 0.15
CA MET A 17 5.20 13.96 0.44
C MET A 17 6.09 13.48 1.57
N GLY A 18 7.36 13.16 1.27
CA GLY A 18 8.30 12.60 2.24
C GLY A 18 8.29 11.07 2.26
N GLN A 19 7.32 10.43 2.93
CA GLN A 19 7.28 8.98 3.02
C GLN A 19 5.87 8.42 3.08
N ALA A 20 5.65 7.30 2.38
CA ALA A 20 4.49 6.43 2.53
C ALA A 20 4.97 5.00 2.78
N ALA A 21 4.87 4.52 4.02
CA ALA A 21 5.37 3.19 4.40
C ALA A 21 4.26 2.36 5.04
N SER A 22 4.29 1.04 4.82
CA SER A 22 3.29 0.10 5.35
C SER A 22 1.87 0.55 4.96
N MET A 23 0.96 0.71 5.92
CA MET A 23 -0.39 1.23 5.69
C MET A 23 -0.42 2.60 5.00
N GLY A 24 0.63 3.42 5.11
CA GLY A 24 0.75 4.66 4.34
C GLY A 24 0.88 4.43 2.83
N ALA A 25 1.70 3.45 2.42
CA ALA A 25 1.83 3.05 1.02
C ALA A 25 0.55 2.39 0.51
N PHE A 26 -0.10 1.58 1.35
CA PHE A 26 -1.40 1.00 1.05
C PHE A 26 -2.44 2.06 0.73
N LEU A 27 -2.61 3.06 1.61
CA LEU A 27 -3.55 4.16 1.39
C LEU A 27 -3.17 5.03 0.19
N LEU A 28 -1.87 5.26 -0.05
CA LEU A 28 -1.39 5.94 -1.26
C LEU A 28 -1.88 5.22 -2.52
N SER A 29 -1.73 3.90 -2.58
CA SER A 29 -2.15 3.06 -3.71
C SER A 29 -3.65 3.05 -3.94
N ALA A 30 -4.43 3.30 -2.89
CA ALA A 30 -5.89 3.27 -2.86
C ALA A 30 -6.56 4.54 -3.39
N GLY A 31 -5.80 5.58 -3.74
CA GLY A 31 -6.35 6.76 -4.40
C GLY A 31 -7.01 6.42 -5.74
N ALA A 32 -7.86 7.30 -6.23
CA ALA A 32 -8.53 7.12 -7.51
C ALA A 32 -7.51 6.91 -8.64
N LYS A 33 -7.79 5.97 -9.55
CA LYS A 33 -6.88 5.60 -10.64
C LYS A 33 -6.54 6.82 -11.50
N GLY A 34 -5.25 7.04 -11.77
CA GLY A 34 -4.74 8.22 -12.48
C GLY A 34 -4.58 9.47 -11.60
N LYS A 35 -4.91 9.38 -10.30
CA LYS A 35 -4.88 10.47 -9.32
C LYS A 35 -4.04 10.16 -8.09
N ARG A 36 -3.06 9.26 -8.22
CA ARG A 36 -2.10 8.90 -7.17
C ARG A 36 -0.74 9.49 -7.51
N TYR A 37 -0.18 10.28 -6.61
CA TYR A 37 1.00 11.10 -6.90
C TYR A 37 2.08 10.93 -5.84
N SER A 38 3.32 11.26 -6.20
CA SER A 38 4.43 11.40 -5.26
C SER A 38 5.35 12.53 -5.65
N LEU A 39 6.00 13.15 -4.67
CA LEU A 39 7.16 14.01 -4.91
C LEU A 39 8.42 13.17 -5.21
N PRO A 40 9.42 13.72 -5.92
CA PRO A 40 10.53 12.93 -6.47
C PRO A 40 11.43 12.29 -5.41
N ASN A 41 11.64 12.98 -4.29
CA ASN A 41 12.50 12.50 -3.20
C ASN A 41 11.73 11.67 -2.15
N ALA A 42 10.47 11.33 -2.41
CA ALA A 42 9.70 10.55 -1.46
C ALA A 42 10.11 9.08 -1.50
N ARG A 43 10.00 8.42 -0.35
CA ARG A 43 10.25 6.99 -0.19
C ARG A 43 8.93 6.25 0.02
N ILE A 44 8.72 5.19 -0.76
CA ILE A 44 7.57 4.29 -0.61
C ILE A 44 8.10 2.96 -0.07
N MET A 45 7.37 2.36 0.89
CA MET A 45 7.69 1.02 1.38
C MET A 45 6.42 0.19 1.58
N ILE A 46 6.47 -1.05 1.10
CA ILE A 46 5.46 -2.06 1.39
C ILE A 46 6.10 -3.21 2.17
N HIS A 47 5.32 -3.82 3.06
CA HIS A 47 5.67 -5.02 3.80
C HIS A 47 4.41 -5.72 4.30
N GLN A 48 4.56 -6.94 4.81
CA GLN A 48 3.50 -7.68 5.45
C GLN A 48 3.06 -7.03 6.78
N PRO A 49 1.82 -7.26 7.23
CA PRO A 49 1.39 -6.76 8.53
C PRO A 49 2.23 -7.36 9.66
N LEU A 50 2.51 -6.53 10.67
CA LEU A 50 3.21 -6.96 11.88
C LEU A 50 2.19 -7.20 12.99
N GLY A 51 2.44 -8.23 13.80
CA GLY A 51 1.65 -8.51 14.99
C GLY A 51 2.44 -9.35 15.99
N GLY A 52 1.97 -9.36 17.22
CA GLY A 52 2.52 -10.15 18.30
C GLY A 52 1.42 -10.41 19.32
N PHE A 53 1.39 -11.63 19.86
CA PHE A 53 0.41 -12.04 20.83
C PHE A 53 1.01 -13.07 21.79
N GLN A 54 0.59 -13.04 23.05
CA GLN A 54 0.96 -13.99 24.08
C GLN A 54 -0.31 -14.35 24.86
N GLY A 55 -0.53 -15.65 25.10
CA GLY A 55 -1.73 -16.13 25.78
C GLY A 55 -1.83 -17.65 25.75
N GLN A 56 -3.04 -18.17 25.94
CA GLN A 56 -3.28 -19.60 25.80
C GLN A 56 -3.07 -20.05 24.36
N ALA A 57 -2.79 -21.36 24.17
CA ALA A 57 -2.55 -21.92 22.84
C ALA A 57 -3.71 -21.62 21.85
N THR A 58 -4.96 -21.69 22.32
CA THR A 58 -6.15 -21.38 21.52
C THR A 58 -6.18 -19.92 21.08
N ASP A 59 -5.85 -18.98 21.97
CA ASP A 59 -5.84 -17.56 21.63
C ASP A 59 -4.71 -17.23 20.64
N ILE A 60 -3.52 -17.84 20.83
CA ILE A 60 -2.39 -17.72 19.88
C ILE A 60 -2.83 -18.19 18.49
N GLU A 61 -3.54 -19.32 18.40
CA GLU A 61 -4.04 -19.84 17.13
C GLU A 61 -5.05 -18.88 16.48
N ILE A 62 -5.98 -18.32 17.26
CA ILE A 62 -6.96 -17.34 16.77
C ILE A 62 -6.26 -16.13 16.17
N HIS A 63 -5.28 -15.55 16.88
CA HIS A 63 -4.54 -14.39 16.41
C HIS A 63 -3.64 -14.70 15.20
N ALA A 64 -3.02 -15.88 15.16
CA ALA A 64 -2.25 -16.34 14.00
C ALA A 64 -3.12 -16.50 12.74
N ARG A 65 -4.32 -17.06 12.87
CA ARG A 65 -5.27 -17.18 11.76
C ARG A 65 -5.72 -15.80 11.25
N GLU A 66 -5.96 -14.86 12.17
CA GLU A 66 -6.41 -13.51 11.80
C GLU A 66 -5.32 -12.70 11.09
N ILE A 67 -4.07 -12.72 11.57
CA ILE A 67 -2.99 -11.99 10.87
C ILE A 67 -2.71 -12.56 9.48
N LEU A 68 -2.84 -13.88 9.29
CA LEU A 68 -2.76 -14.50 7.97
C LEU A 68 -3.93 -14.09 7.05
N ARG A 69 -5.14 -13.96 7.59
CA ARG A 69 -6.29 -13.43 6.84
C ARG A 69 -6.06 -11.97 6.41
N LEU A 70 -5.58 -11.13 7.33
CA LEU A 70 -5.26 -9.73 7.05
C LEU A 70 -4.15 -9.60 6.00
N LYS A 71 -3.08 -10.40 6.11
CA LYS A 71 -1.98 -10.43 5.13
C LYS A 71 -2.50 -10.70 3.72
N ARG A 72 -3.32 -11.76 3.54
CA ARG A 72 -3.92 -12.09 2.23
C ARG A 72 -4.78 -10.95 1.69
N MET A 73 -5.68 -10.43 2.52
CA MET A 73 -6.59 -9.35 2.13
C MET A 73 -5.84 -8.08 1.70
N LEU A 74 -4.80 -7.67 2.43
CA LEU A 74 -3.99 -6.50 2.06
C LEU A 74 -3.24 -6.73 0.75
N ASN A 75 -2.71 -7.93 0.53
CA ASN A 75 -2.02 -8.30 -0.71
C ASN A 75 -2.96 -8.30 -1.92
N GLU A 76 -4.18 -8.83 -1.77
CA GLU A 76 -5.21 -8.79 -2.82
C GLU A 76 -5.57 -7.35 -3.22
N TYR A 77 -5.72 -6.45 -2.24
CA TYR A 77 -5.98 -5.04 -2.52
C TYR A 77 -4.78 -4.33 -3.15
N LEU A 78 -3.55 -4.59 -2.69
CA LEU A 78 -2.35 -4.06 -3.33
C LEU A 78 -2.23 -4.55 -4.78
N ALA A 79 -2.46 -5.84 -5.05
CA ALA A 79 -2.48 -6.40 -6.39
C ALA A 79 -3.54 -5.69 -7.27
N LYS A 80 -4.75 -5.50 -6.74
CA LYS A 80 -5.84 -4.77 -7.42
C LYS A 80 -5.44 -3.33 -7.77
N HIS A 81 -4.81 -2.61 -6.86
CA HIS A 81 -4.46 -1.19 -7.07
C HIS A 81 -3.22 -1.00 -7.95
N THR A 82 -2.27 -1.92 -7.89
CA THR A 82 -1.01 -1.84 -8.65
C THR A 82 -1.10 -2.46 -10.03
N GLY A 83 -1.99 -3.45 -10.22
CA GLY A 83 -2.03 -4.29 -11.41
C GLY A 83 -0.94 -5.37 -11.45
N GLN A 84 -0.18 -5.54 -10.37
CA GLN A 84 0.81 -6.61 -10.27
C GLN A 84 0.12 -7.97 -10.01
N PRO A 85 0.70 -9.09 -10.45
CA PRO A 85 0.27 -10.42 -10.04
C PRO A 85 0.34 -10.57 -8.52
N ILE A 86 -0.59 -11.34 -7.94
CA ILE A 86 -0.67 -11.54 -6.49
C ILE A 86 0.60 -12.19 -5.94
N GLU A 87 1.20 -13.11 -6.69
CA GLU A 87 2.43 -13.82 -6.31
C GLU A 87 3.61 -12.86 -6.19
N LYS A 88 3.64 -11.81 -7.02
CA LYS A 88 4.67 -10.78 -6.95
C LYS A 88 4.46 -9.88 -5.74
N ILE A 89 3.22 -9.48 -5.44
CA ILE A 89 2.91 -8.73 -4.22
C ILE A 89 3.28 -9.53 -2.98
N GLU A 90 2.98 -10.83 -2.94
CA GLU A 90 3.35 -11.71 -1.82
C GLU A 90 4.85 -11.78 -1.63
N ALA A 91 5.63 -11.94 -2.70
CA ALA A 91 7.08 -11.96 -2.64
C ALA A 91 7.67 -10.61 -2.18
N ASP A 92 7.21 -9.51 -2.77
CA ASP A 92 7.75 -8.17 -2.50
C ASP A 92 7.29 -7.62 -1.15
N THR A 93 6.18 -8.09 -0.58
CA THR A 93 5.74 -7.70 0.77
C THR A 93 6.29 -8.60 1.88
N GLU A 94 6.94 -9.71 1.56
CA GLU A 94 7.44 -10.65 2.57
C GLU A 94 8.48 -10.00 3.51
N ARG A 95 9.24 -9.03 3.02
CA ARG A 95 10.13 -8.18 3.82
C ARG A 95 9.92 -6.72 3.47
N ASP A 96 10.61 -5.84 4.18
CA ASP A 96 10.60 -4.41 3.84
C ASP A 96 11.13 -4.21 2.42
N PHE A 97 10.25 -3.73 1.53
CA PHE A 97 10.58 -3.45 0.15
C PHE A 97 10.48 -1.96 -0.13
N PHE A 98 11.64 -1.34 -0.35
CA PHE A 98 11.80 0.10 -0.51
C PHE A 98 11.84 0.50 -1.97
N MET A 99 11.14 1.58 -2.28
CA MET A 99 11.07 2.18 -3.61
C MET A 99 11.26 3.69 -3.52
N SER A 100 11.96 4.24 -4.51
CA SER A 100 11.87 5.63 -4.90
C SER A 100 10.49 5.96 -5.50
N ALA A 101 10.22 7.24 -5.73
CA ALA A 101 8.98 7.67 -6.36
C ALA A 101 8.81 7.11 -7.79
N GLU A 102 9.89 7.01 -8.58
CA GLU A 102 9.82 6.46 -9.95
C GLU A 102 9.62 4.94 -9.91
N GLU A 103 10.34 4.21 -9.05
CA GLU A 103 10.12 2.76 -8.89
C GLU A 103 8.68 2.47 -8.43
N ALA A 104 8.13 3.27 -7.50
CA ALA A 104 6.75 3.12 -7.04
C ALA A 104 5.72 3.39 -8.15
N LYS A 105 6.02 4.28 -9.09
CA LYS A 105 5.21 4.54 -10.28
C LYS A 105 5.25 3.35 -11.25
N GLU A 106 6.44 2.85 -11.55
CA GLU A 106 6.62 1.65 -12.39
C GLU A 106 5.96 0.41 -11.77
N TYR A 107 6.02 0.31 -10.44
CA TYR A 107 5.36 -0.74 -9.69
C TYR A 107 3.82 -0.61 -9.70
N GLY A 108 3.28 0.59 -9.94
CA GLY A 108 1.85 0.88 -9.98
C GLY A 108 1.25 1.32 -8.65
N LEU A 109 2.06 1.62 -7.63
CA LEU A 109 1.60 2.19 -6.35
C LEU A 109 1.15 3.66 -6.50
N ILE A 110 1.70 4.36 -7.48
CA ILE A 110 1.28 5.70 -7.88
C ILE A 110 1.17 5.81 -9.40
N ASP A 111 0.56 6.87 -9.90
CA ASP A 111 0.38 7.13 -11.33
C ASP A 111 1.40 8.15 -11.88
N LYS A 112 1.79 9.17 -11.09
CA LYS A 112 2.70 10.22 -11.56
C LYS A 112 3.61 10.74 -10.45
N VAL A 113 4.89 10.93 -10.78
CA VAL A 113 5.83 11.74 -9.99
C VAL A 113 5.69 13.20 -10.41
N ILE A 114 5.45 14.09 -9.45
CA ILE A 114 5.20 15.52 -9.71
C ILE A 114 6.35 16.38 -9.16
N TYR A 115 6.91 17.24 -10.00
CA TYR A 115 8.13 18.02 -9.69
C TYR A 115 7.80 19.47 -9.32
N LYS A 116 6.92 20.12 -10.08
CA LYS A 116 6.45 21.48 -9.81
C LYS A 116 4.94 21.59 -10.03
N ARG A 117 4.31 22.48 -9.27
CA ARG A 117 2.88 22.78 -9.42
C ARG A 117 2.66 23.53 -10.74
N GLY A 118 1.85 22.97 -11.63
CA GLY A 118 1.44 23.61 -12.89
C GLY A 118 2.16 23.17 -14.16
N GLU A 119 3.15 22.28 -14.08
CA GLU A 119 3.73 21.64 -15.27
C GLU A 119 2.76 20.57 -15.79
N LYS A 120 2.30 20.73 -17.05
CA LYS A 120 1.45 19.76 -17.75
C LYS A 120 2.25 18.51 -18.09
#